data_AF-A0A417XSD6-F1
#
_entry.id   AF-A0A417XSD6-F1
#
_cell.length_a   1.000
_cell.length_b   1.000
_cell.length_c   1.000
_cell.angle_alpha   90.00
_cell.angle_beta   90.00
_cell.angle_gamma   90.00
#
_symmetry.space_group_name_H-M   'P 1'
#
loop_
_entity.id
_entity.type
_entity.pdbx_description
1 polymer ?
#
loop_
_entity_poly.entity_id
_entity_poly.type
_entity_poly.pdbx_seq_one_letter_code
_entity_poly.pdbx_strand_id
1 'polypeptide(L)'
;MTAPADQRRLELQVHLLGTPWVGAGGARLRLSPSAATTLALLAMAPDDGVSRTRMATQMFADCPEPVARRRLSTALWRLRTELRDTVGRDVVDSASPSRVALLPDVDVRVDAREFRDRVTPVLRQPADAMTPDMAAVLESAAESYTGSLLETNYDDWVVFERDSLANLYLAVVDHLVQYHGQRHDAAKVATYAEKAVELEPLREDLHRHVMVAYHRAGRADLASRQFELCRLALLRELGADPMPETIALHTRIMIGDGSATAGDLASLVADLERARREVRELATIVERALDAVLRLH
;
A
#
# COMPACT_ATOMS: atom_id res chain seq x y z
N MET A 1 -29.46 -38.00 13.48
CA MET A 1 -29.07 -36.58 13.62
C MET A 1 -28.14 -36.24 12.48
N THR A 2 -28.72 -35.89 11.34
CA THR A 2 -28.01 -35.50 10.13
C THR A 2 -27.62 -34.04 10.31
N ALA A 3 -26.32 -33.73 10.24
CA ALA A 3 -25.86 -32.35 10.18
C ALA A 3 -26.56 -31.62 9.02
N PRO A 4 -27.09 -30.40 9.20
CA PRO A 4 -27.73 -29.69 8.11
C PRO A 4 -26.70 -29.33 7.04
N ALA A 5 -27.17 -29.36 5.80
CA ALA A 5 -26.41 -29.22 4.58
C ALA A 5 -25.45 -28.02 4.56
N ASP A 6 -24.23 -28.26 4.09
CA ASP A 6 -23.36 -27.39 3.28
C ASP A 6 -23.90 -25.95 3.08
N GLN A 7 -23.80 -25.13 4.13
CA GLN A 7 -24.00 -23.70 4.02
C GLN A 7 -22.71 -23.15 3.42
N ARG A 8 -22.58 -23.31 2.09
CA ARG A 8 -21.41 -22.84 1.34
C ARG A 8 -21.12 -21.41 1.76
N ARG A 9 -19.95 -21.21 2.36
CA ARG A 9 -19.45 -19.85 2.65
C ARG A 9 -19.52 -19.06 1.35
N LEU A 10 -20.08 -17.85 1.44
CA LEU A 10 -20.12 -16.96 0.28
C LEU A 10 -18.72 -16.35 0.14
N GLU A 11 -18.03 -16.68 -0.95
CA GLU A 11 -16.76 -16.02 -1.28
C GLU A 11 -17.02 -14.74 -2.07
N LEU A 12 -16.59 -13.61 -1.50
CA LEU A 12 -16.55 -12.31 -2.15
C LEU A 12 -15.10 -11.94 -2.48
N GLN A 13 -14.85 -11.60 -3.73
CA GLN A 13 -13.58 -11.03 -4.19
C GLN A 13 -13.76 -9.53 -4.35
N VAL A 14 -12.97 -8.74 -3.64
CA VAL A 14 -13.00 -7.28 -3.68
C VAL A 14 -11.64 -6.80 -4.16
N HIS A 15 -11.61 -6.27 -5.37
CA HIS A 15 -10.41 -5.68 -5.94
C HIS A 15 -10.46 -4.17 -5.82
N LEU A 16 -9.47 -3.61 -5.15
CA LEU A 16 -9.37 -2.20 -4.80
C LEU A 16 -8.08 -1.58 -5.33
N LEU A 17 -7.06 -2.35 -5.75
CA LEU A 17 -5.81 -1.81 -6.31
C LEU A 17 -5.99 -1.49 -7.80
N GLY A 18 -6.16 -0.20 -8.12
CA GLY A 18 -6.52 0.28 -9.45
C GLY A 18 -8.03 0.48 -9.61
N THR A 19 -8.57 0.12 -10.77
CA THR A 19 -10.01 0.22 -11.04
C THR A 19 -10.78 -0.83 -10.22
N PRO A 20 -11.68 -0.41 -9.30
CA PRO A 20 -12.28 -1.33 -8.37
C PRO A 20 -13.33 -2.23 -9.03
N TRP A 21 -13.39 -3.48 -8.59
CA TRP A 21 -14.46 -4.39 -8.96
C TRP A 21 -14.72 -5.41 -7.85
N VAL A 22 -15.95 -5.92 -7.81
CA VAL A 22 -16.39 -6.91 -6.83
C VAL A 22 -16.88 -8.13 -7.58
N GLY A 23 -16.58 -9.32 -7.09
CA GLY A 23 -17.05 -10.57 -7.64
C GLY A 23 -17.57 -11.53 -6.58
N ALA A 24 -18.48 -12.40 -6.97
CA ALA A 24 -18.96 -13.53 -6.17
C ALA A 24 -19.19 -14.73 -7.09
N GLY A 25 -18.80 -15.94 -6.66
CA GLY A 25 -19.02 -17.16 -7.45
C GLY A 25 -18.41 -17.11 -8.87
N GLY A 26 -17.30 -16.38 -9.06
CA GLY A 26 -16.63 -16.21 -10.35
C GLY A 26 -17.23 -15.18 -11.30
N ALA A 27 -18.31 -14.48 -10.91
CA ALA A 27 -18.93 -13.42 -11.71
C ALA A 27 -18.70 -12.03 -11.08
N ARG A 28 -18.52 -11.00 -11.93
CA ARG A 28 -18.46 -9.60 -11.47
C ARG A 28 -19.85 -9.10 -11.09
N LEU A 29 -19.95 -8.50 -9.90
CA LEU A 29 -21.15 -7.84 -9.41
C LEU A 29 -21.23 -6.42 -9.96
N ARG A 30 -22.43 -5.99 -10.34
CA ARG A 30 -22.70 -4.61 -10.73
C ARG A 30 -23.26 -3.86 -9.55
N LEU A 31 -22.41 -3.13 -8.86
CA LEU A 31 -22.80 -2.24 -7.76
C LEU A 31 -22.80 -0.79 -8.22
N SER A 32 -23.71 0.01 -7.68
CA SER A 32 -23.64 1.47 -7.80
C SER A 32 -22.35 1.98 -7.16
N PRO A 33 -21.80 3.14 -7.60
CA PRO A 33 -20.58 3.70 -7.01
C PRO A 33 -20.69 3.87 -5.48
N SER A 34 -21.86 4.30 -4.99
CA SER A 34 -22.12 4.40 -3.56
C SER A 34 -22.03 3.05 -2.85
N ALA A 35 -22.64 2.00 -3.40
CA ALA A 35 -22.59 0.67 -2.81
C ALA A 35 -21.16 0.08 -2.88
N ALA A 36 -20.46 0.24 -3.99
CA ALA A 36 -19.07 -0.21 -4.15
C ALA A 36 -18.14 0.45 -3.13
N THR A 37 -18.23 1.76 -2.92
CA THR A 37 -17.44 2.48 -1.90
C THR A 37 -17.79 2.02 -0.48
N THR A 38 -19.08 1.89 -0.15
CA THR A 38 -19.51 1.39 1.16
C THR A 38 -19.00 -0.03 1.41
N LEU A 39 -19.03 -0.90 0.40
CA LEU A 39 -18.47 -2.24 0.47
C LEU A 39 -16.96 -2.22 0.65
N ALA A 40 -16.24 -1.38 -0.11
CA ALA A 40 -14.80 -1.25 0.01
C ALA A 40 -14.37 -0.82 1.41
N LEU A 41 -15.07 0.14 2.03
CA LEU A 41 -14.81 0.54 3.41
C LEU A 41 -15.04 -0.61 4.38
N LEU A 42 -16.16 -1.34 4.26
CA LEU A 42 -16.43 -2.51 5.10
C LEU A 42 -15.43 -3.64 4.89
N ALA A 43 -15.04 -3.88 3.64
CA ALA A 43 -14.06 -4.89 3.27
C ALA A 43 -12.66 -4.52 3.75
N MET A 44 -12.35 -3.24 3.95
CA MET A 44 -11.09 -2.75 4.54
C MET A 44 -11.16 -2.64 6.08
N ALA A 45 -12.34 -2.62 6.69
CA ALA A 45 -12.55 -2.53 8.14
C ALA A 45 -12.39 -3.87 8.88
N PRO A 46 -11.89 -3.92 10.13
CA PRO A 46 -11.70 -5.15 10.90
C PRO A 46 -12.92 -6.10 10.87
N ASP A 47 -12.69 -7.40 11.04
CA ASP A 47 -13.74 -8.43 10.90
C ASP A 47 -14.91 -8.27 11.89
N ASP A 48 -14.67 -7.60 13.03
CA ASP A 48 -15.73 -7.22 14.00
C ASP A 48 -16.49 -5.93 13.60
N GLY A 49 -16.24 -5.42 12.40
CA GLY A 49 -16.92 -4.30 11.76
C GLY A 49 -16.40 -2.92 12.16
N VAL A 50 -17.14 -1.90 11.73
CA VAL A 50 -16.86 -0.48 12.01
C VAL A 50 -18.04 0.17 12.75
N SER A 51 -17.74 1.12 13.64
CA SER A 51 -18.77 1.96 14.26
C SER A 51 -19.56 2.74 13.21
N ARG A 52 -20.90 2.79 13.35
CA ARG A 52 -21.76 3.61 12.47
C ARG A 52 -21.37 5.07 12.50
N THR A 53 -20.99 5.59 13.67
CA THR A 53 -20.54 6.98 13.81
C THR A 53 -19.24 7.19 13.06
N ARG A 54 -18.24 6.30 13.25
CA ARG A 54 -16.95 6.39 12.54
C ARG A 54 -17.13 6.31 11.03
N MET A 55 -17.94 5.37 10.55
CA MET A 55 -18.21 5.20 9.13
C MET A 55 -18.93 6.40 8.52
N ALA A 56 -19.87 7.01 9.26
CA ALA A 56 -20.56 8.24 8.82
C ALA A 56 -19.57 9.41 8.70
N THR A 57 -18.68 9.58 9.68
CA THR A 57 -17.65 10.61 9.67
C THR A 57 -16.65 10.41 8.53
N GLN A 58 -16.23 9.17 8.28
CA GLN A 58 -15.26 8.86 7.22
C GLN A 58 -15.84 9.04 5.80
N MET A 59 -17.11 8.68 5.58
CA MET A 59 -17.73 8.75 4.26
C MET A 59 -18.37 10.11 3.95
N PHE A 60 -18.75 10.88 4.97
CA PHE A 60 -19.52 12.12 4.82
C PHE A 60 -19.00 13.23 5.74
N ALA A 61 -17.68 13.46 5.71
CA ALA A 61 -16.99 14.49 6.49
C ALA A 61 -17.42 15.92 6.13
N ASP A 62 -18.00 16.11 4.94
CA ASP A 62 -18.47 17.37 4.37
C ASP A 62 -19.75 17.92 5.02
N CYS A 63 -20.37 17.20 5.96
CA CYS A 63 -21.68 17.56 6.49
C CYS A 63 -21.84 17.33 8.01
N PRO A 64 -22.82 17.99 8.67
CA PRO A 64 -23.07 17.78 10.09
C PRO A 64 -23.45 16.33 10.42
N GLU A 65 -23.07 15.85 11.60
CA GLU A 65 -23.23 14.46 12.03
C GLU A 65 -24.66 13.88 11.85
N PRO A 66 -25.76 14.60 12.16
CA PRO A 66 -27.11 14.07 11.92
C PRO A 66 -27.40 13.79 10.44
N VAL A 67 -26.82 14.58 9.52
CA VAL A 67 -26.94 14.40 8.07
C VAL A 67 -26.08 13.22 7.62
N ALA A 68 -24.84 13.13 8.11
CA ALA A 68 -23.93 12.02 7.83
C ALA A 68 -24.55 10.66 8.21
N ARG A 69 -25.17 10.54 9.39
CA ARG A 69 -25.86 9.31 9.83
C ARG A 69 -27.02 8.91 8.93
N ARG A 70 -27.79 9.89 8.42
CA ARG A 70 -28.88 9.63 7.46
C ARG A 70 -28.34 9.18 6.11
N ARG A 71 -27.32 9.85 5.57
CA ARG A 71 -26.63 9.47 4.33
C ARG A 71 -26.03 8.06 4.43
N LEU A 72 -25.38 7.74 5.55
CA LEU A 72 -24.87 6.40 5.82
C LEU A 72 -25.97 5.35 5.83
N SER A 73 -27.10 5.63 6.48
CA SER A 73 -28.22 4.68 6.53
C SER A 73 -28.77 4.38 5.12
N THR A 74 -28.86 5.39 4.26
CA THR A 74 -29.23 5.23 2.85
C THR A 74 -28.18 4.42 2.07
N ALA A 75 -26.89 4.70 2.26
CA ALA A 75 -25.80 3.97 1.59
C ALA A 75 -25.78 2.49 1.98
N LEU A 76 -25.93 2.18 3.27
CA LEU A 76 -26.03 0.82 3.78
C LEU A 76 -27.28 0.09 3.28
N TRP A 77 -28.42 0.77 3.23
CA TRP A 77 -29.65 0.20 2.67
C TRP A 77 -29.48 -0.14 1.17
N ARG A 78 -28.85 0.74 0.39
CA ARG A 78 -28.54 0.47 -1.03
C ARG A 78 -27.60 -0.71 -1.17
N LEU A 79 -26.47 -0.71 -0.46
CA LEU A 79 -25.50 -1.80 -0.47
C LEU A 79 -26.17 -3.14 -0.17
N ARG A 80 -27.00 -3.20 0.88
CA ARG A 80 -27.72 -4.42 1.26
C ARG A 80 -28.68 -4.89 0.18
N THR A 81 -29.44 -3.97 -0.40
CA THR A 81 -30.40 -4.29 -1.45
C THR A 81 -29.68 -4.83 -2.68
N GLU A 82 -28.67 -4.12 -3.17
CA GLU A 82 -27.92 -4.52 -4.37
C GLU A 82 -27.18 -5.85 -4.19
N LEU A 83 -26.55 -6.08 -3.03
CA LEU A 83 -25.91 -7.36 -2.76
C LEU A 83 -26.93 -8.48 -2.62
N ARG A 84 -28.05 -8.27 -1.93
CA ARG A 84 -29.12 -9.28 -1.83
C ARG A 84 -29.67 -9.66 -3.20
N ASP A 85 -29.90 -8.68 -4.07
CA ASP A 85 -30.42 -8.91 -5.42
C ASP A 85 -29.39 -9.67 -6.29
N THR A 86 -28.10 -9.47 -6.06
CA THR A 86 -27.05 -10.09 -6.86
C THR A 86 -26.60 -11.45 -6.34
N VAL A 87 -26.47 -11.63 -5.02
CA VAL A 87 -25.99 -12.88 -4.38
C VAL A 87 -27.11 -13.73 -3.76
N GLY A 88 -28.35 -13.25 -3.77
CA GLY A 88 -29.52 -13.98 -3.28
C GLY A 88 -29.67 -14.06 -1.76
N ARG A 89 -28.84 -13.34 -0.99
CA ARG A 89 -28.88 -13.32 0.48
C ARG A 89 -28.33 -12.03 1.08
N ASP A 90 -28.65 -11.77 2.34
CA ASP A 90 -27.98 -10.70 3.10
C ASP A 90 -26.53 -11.06 3.38
N VAL A 91 -25.67 -10.03 3.35
CA VAL A 91 -24.21 -10.12 3.54
C VAL A 91 -23.67 -9.09 4.54
N VAL A 92 -24.47 -8.08 4.89
CA VAL A 92 -24.10 -7.06 5.88
C VAL A 92 -24.86 -7.36 7.18
N ASP A 93 -24.13 -7.45 8.27
CA ASP A 93 -24.71 -7.59 9.60
C ASP A 93 -25.40 -6.28 10.02
N SER A 94 -26.65 -6.42 10.46
CA SER A 94 -27.44 -5.32 11.02
C SER A 94 -27.98 -5.60 12.41
N ALA A 95 -27.53 -6.68 13.06
CA ALA A 95 -27.93 -7.02 14.43
C ALA A 95 -27.37 -6.01 15.45
N SER A 96 -26.21 -5.40 15.15
CA SER A 96 -25.62 -4.38 16.00
C SER A 96 -26.19 -2.98 15.70
N PRO A 97 -26.79 -2.29 16.67
CA PRO A 97 -27.26 -0.91 16.49
C PRO A 97 -26.10 0.09 16.40
N SER A 98 -24.90 -0.26 16.87
CA SER A 98 -23.74 0.63 16.92
C SER A 98 -22.65 0.32 15.88
N ARG A 99 -22.61 -0.91 15.34
CA ARG A 99 -21.58 -1.36 14.38
C ARG A 99 -22.19 -1.87 13.08
N VAL A 100 -21.38 -1.88 12.04
CA VAL A 100 -21.68 -2.47 10.73
C VAL A 100 -20.52 -3.39 10.37
N ALA A 101 -20.82 -4.64 10.08
CA ALA A 101 -19.85 -5.64 9.66
C ALA A 101 -20.39 -6.41 8.45
N LEU A 102 -19.52 -7.16 7.77
CA LEU A 102 -19.97 -8.24 6.89
C LEU A 102 -20.32 -9.46 7.75
N LEU A 103 -21.25 -10.31 7.29
CA LEU A 103 -21.68 -11.48 8.05
C LEU A 103 -20.52 -12.50 8.19
N PRO A 104 -20.36 -13.19 9.33
CA PRO A 104 -19.23 -14.09 9.58
C PRO A 104 -19.10 -15.29 8.62
N ASP A 105 -20.17 -15.64 7.92
CA ASP A 105 -20.19 -16.73 6.92
C ASP A 105 -19.92 -16.25 5.49
N VAL A 106 -19.57 -14.96 5.34
CA VAL A 106 -19.06 -14.36 4.10
C VAL A 106 -17.54 -14.29 4.20
N ASP A 107 -16.85 -15.04 3.33
CA ASP A 107 -15.40 -15.00 3.19
C ASP A 107 -15.03 -13.90 2.19
N VAL A 108 -14.29 -12.89 2.65
CA VAL A 108 -14.03 -11.66 1.88
C VAL A 108 -12.55 -11.55 1.60
N ARG A 109 -12.19 -11.79 0.35
CA ARG A 109 -10.82 -11.63 -0.15
C ARG A 109 -10.65 -10.25 -0.73
N VAL A 110 -9.70 -9.48 -0.18
CA VAL A 110 -9.43 -8.10 -0.58
C VAL A 110 -8.00 -7.98 -1.02
N ASP A 111 -7.76 -7.63 -2.29
CA ASP A 111 -6.40 -7.56 -2.86
C ASP A 111 -5.47 -6.63 -2.08
N ALA A 112 -5.95 -5.46 -1.64
CA ALA A 112 -5.18 -4.51 -0.83
C ALA A 112 -4.79 -5.07 0.55
N ARG A 113 -5.66 -5.87 1.18
CA ARG A 113 -5.34 -6.57 2.44
C ARG A 113 -4.37 -7.70 2.21
N GLU A 114 -4.61 -8.53 1.19
CA GLU A 114 -3.71 -9.62 0.84
C GLU A 114 -2.32 -9.11 0.52
N PHE A 115 -2.21 -8.01 -0.23
CA PHE A 115 -0.94 -7.32 -0.47
C PHE A 115 -0.27 -6.96 0.86
N ARG A 116 -0.97 -6.23 1.73
CA ARG A 116 -0.46 -5.78 3.04
C ARG A 116 0.00 -6.96 3.91
N ASP A 117 -0.80 -8.00 4.01
CA ASP A 117 -0.55 -9.17 4.86
C ASP A 117 0.61 -10.01 4.34
N ARG A 118 0.80 -10.11 3.02
CA ARG A 118 1.92 -10.84 2.41
C ARG A 118 3.26 -10.11 2.62
N VAL A 119 3.28 -8.79 2.48
CA VAL A 119 4.55 -8.03 2.50
C VAL A 119 4.98 -7.63 3.91
N THR A 120 4.04 -7.37 4.83
CA THR A 120 4.35 -6.87 6.18
C THR A 120 5.33 -7.76 6.95
N PRO A 121 5.20 -9.11 6.97
CA PRO A 121 6.15 -9.97 7.67
C PRO A 121 7.56 -9.90 7.10
N VAL A 122 7.68 -9.76 5.77
CA VAL A 122 8.98 -9.70 5.09
C VAL A 122 9.65 -8.35 5.32
N LEU A 123 8.89 -7.24 5.21
CA LEU A 123 9.40 -5.88 5.41
C LEU A 123 9.78 -5.54 6.85
N ARG A 124 9.44 -6.40 7.82
CA ARG A 124 9.94 -6.30 9.21
C ARG A 124 11.39 -6.76 9.32
N GLN A 125 11.86 -7.57 8.37
CA GLN A 125 13.26 -7.95 8.29
C GLN A 125 14.04 -6.86 7.57
N PRO A 126 15.31 -6.63 7.92
CA PRO A 126 16.14 -5.69 7.20
C PRO A 126 16.47 -6.24 5.79
N ALA A 127 16.67 -5.35 4.82
CA ALA A 127 16.86 -5.71 3.41
C ALA A 127 18.11 -6.59 3.16
N ASP A 128 19.13 -6.49 4.02
CA ASP A 128 20.33 -7.33 3.98
C ASP A 128 20.08 -8.78 4.44
N ALA A 129 19.00 -9.04 5.17
CA ALA A 129 18.58 -10.38 5.59
C ALA A 129 17.66 -11.08 4.57
N MET A 130 17.43 -10.49 3.40
CA MET A 130 16.52 -11.05 2.40
C MET A 130 17.00 -12.39 1.84
N THR A 131 16.15 -13.41 1.99
CA THR A 131 16.31 -14.72 1.35
C THR A 131 15.67 -14.74 -0.05
N PRO A 132 16.02 -15.71 -0.92
CA PRO A 132 15.31 -15.93 -2.18
C PRO A 132 13.79 -16.11 -2.02
N ASP A 133 13.35 -16.81 -0.98
CA ASP A 133 11.91 -17.02 -0.73
C ASP A 133 11.22 -15.70 -0.35
N MET A 134 11.86 -14.87 0.47
CA MET A 134 11.38 -13.52 0.80
C MET A 134 11.30 -12.63 -0.44
N ALA A 135 12.33 -12.69 -1.30
CA ALA A 135 12.32 -11.97 -2.56
C ALA A 135 11.15 -12.41 -3.44
N ALA A 136 10.94 -13.72 -3.64
CA ALA A 136 9.82 -14.24 -4.43
C ALA A 136 8.45 -13.79 -3.90
N VAL A 137 8.26 -13.72 -2.58
CA VAL A 137 7.04 -13.17 -1.96
C VAL A 137 6.86 -11.70 -2.33
N LEU A 138 7.91 -10.89 -2.22
CA LEU A 138 7.87 -9.47 -2.54
C LEU A 138 7.67 -9.22 -4.04
N GLU A 139 8.32 -9.99 -4.91
CA GLU A 139 8.15 -9.90 -6.37
C GLU A 139 6.69 -10.19 -6.77
N SER A 140 6.12 -11.29 -6.27
CA SER A 140 4.72 -11.65 -6.53
C SER A 140 3.75 -10.61 -5.97
N ALA A 141 4.01 -10.08 -4.77
CA ALA A 141 3.19 -9.01 -4.21
C ALA A 141 3.28 -7.72 -5.04
N ALA A 142 4.47 -7.38 -5.55
CA ALA A 142 4.67 -6.22 -6.40
C ALA A 142 3.97 -6.32 -7.77
N GLU A 143 3.73 -7.54 -8.26
CA GLU A 143 2.90 -7.79 -9.46
C GLU A 143 1.41 -7.64 -9.16
N SER A 144 0.97 -7.97 -7.95
CA SER A 144 -0.43 -7.81 -7.52
C SER A 144 -0.85 -6.36 -7.28
N TYR A 145 0.12 -5.46 -7.10
CA TYR A 145 -0.14 -4.02 -6.98
C TYR A 145 -0.32 -3.39 -8.36
N THR A 146 -1.56 -3.37 -8.83
CA THR A 146 -1.90 -2.94 -10.20
C THR A 146 -2.26 -1.46 -10.33
N GLY A 147 -2.37 -0.73 -9.22
CA GLY A 147 -2.66 0.70 -9.23
C GLY A 147 -3.04 1.23 -7.85
N SER A 148 -3.26 2.55 -7.79
CA SER A 148 -3.70 3.26 -6.58
C SER A 148 -4.98 2.67 -6.01
N LEU A 149 -5.09 2.62 -4.68
CA LEU A 149 -6.30 2.19 -3.99
C LEU A 149 -7.49 3.03 -4.47
N LEU A 150 -8.55 2.36 -4.95
CA LEU A 150 -9.79 2.96 -5.45
C LEU A 150 -9.48 4.16 -6.37
N GLU A 151 -8.79 3.92 -7.48
CA GLU A 151 -8.13 4.94 -8.31
C GLU A 151 -8.98 6.17 -8.65
N THR A 152 -10.29 5.99 -8.85
CA THR A 152 -11.23 7.07 -9.21
C THR A 152 -12.03 7.64 -8.04
N ASN A 153 -11.81 7.18 -6.82
CA ASN A 153 -12.48 7.67 -5.61
C ASN A 153 -11.55 8.64 -4.85
N TYR A 154 -12.08 9.79 -4.46
CA TYR A 154 -11.35 10.85 -3.76
C TYR A 154 -11.93 11.17 -2.37
N ASP A 155 -12.74 10.27 -1.81
CA ASP A 155 -13.23 10.39 -0.43
C ASP A 155 -12.03 10.39 0.54
N ASP A 156 -12.08 11.20 1.59
CA ASP A 156 -10.96 11.45 2.50
C ASP A 156 -10.34 10.18 3.09
N TRP A 157 -11.19 9.18 3.42
CA TRP A 157 -10.72 7.90 3.97
C TRP A 157 -9.86 7.10 2.98
N VAL A 158 -10.12 7.24 1.68
CA VAL A 158 -9.36 6.57 0.61
C VAL A 158 -7.98 7.20 0.50
N VAL A 159 -7.87 8.51 0.65
CA VAL A 159 -6.60 9.24 0.52
C VAL A 159 -5.57 8.71 1.52
N PHE A 160 -5.95 8.56 2.79
CA PHE A 160 -5.07 8.05 3.83
C PHE A 160 -4.66 6.58 3.58
N GLU A 161 -5.61 5.71 3.25
CA GLU A 161 -5.32 4.29 2.98
C GLU A 161 -4.47 4.12 1.71
N ARG A 162 -4.68 4.96 0.70
CA ARG A 162 -3.88 5.00 -0.53
C ARG A 162 -2.44 5.37 -0.23
N ASP A 163 -2.19 6.42 0.56
CA ASP A 163 -0.84 6.81 0.96
C ASP A 163 -0.15 5.72 1.78
N SER A 164 -0.86 5.10 2.73
CA SER A 164 -0.36 3.96 3.50
C SER A 164 0.09 2.80 2.61
N LEU A 165 -0.72 2.43 1.60
CA LEU A 165 -0.42 1.35 0.67
C LEU A 165 0.69 1.72 -0.32
N ALA A 166 0.72 2.97 -0.80
CA ALA A 166 1.80 3.47 -1.65
C ALA A 166 3.15 3.41 -0.91
N ASN A 167 3.20 3.91 0.33
CA ASN A 167 4.38 3.82 1.18
C ASN A 167 4.83 2.37 1.43
N LEU A 168 3.88 1.45 1.62
CA LEU A 168 4.18 0.04 1.77
C LEU A 168 4.76 -0.57 0.49
N TYR A 169 4.19 -0.25 -0.68
CA TYR A 169 4.70 -0.69 -1.97
C TYR A 169 6.09 -0.12 -2.28
N LEU A 170 6.36 1.13 -1.94
CA LEU A 170 7.70 1.71 -2.08
C LEU A 170 8.73 0.98 -1.21
N ALA A 171 8.33 0.54 -0.01
CA ALA A 171 9.21 -0.28 0.82
C ALA A 171 9.48 -1.67 0.20
N VAL A 172 8.51 -2.28 -0.48
CA VAL A 172 8.69 -3.52 -1.27
C VAL A 172 9.70 -3.29 -2.39
N VAL A 173 9.50 -2.24 -3.18
CA VAL A 173 10.39 -1.87 -4.29
C VAL A 173 11.82 -1.62 -3.80
N ASP A 174 11.98 -0.90 -2.69
CA ASP A 174 13.27 -0.62 -2.06
C ASP A 174 14.01 -1.92 -1.70
N HIS A 175 13.33 -2.86 -1.04
CA HIS A 175 13.89 -4.17 -0.70
C HIS A 175 14.33 -4.96 -1.93
N LEU A 176 13.50 -5.00 -2.97
CA LEU A 176 13.81 -5.69 -4.22
C LEU A 176 15.01 -5.07 -4.95
N VAL A 177 15.06 -3.75 -5.06
CA VAL A 177 16.19 -3.01 -5.66
C VAL A 177 17.50 -3.36 -4.96
N GLN A 178 17.50 -3.36 -3.62
CA GLN A 178 18.69 -3.71 -2.85
C GLN A 178 19.10 -5.18 -3.02
N TYR A 179 18.13 -6.09 -2.96
CA TYR A 179 18.34 -7.53 -3.13
C TYR A 179 18.94 -7.89 -4.49
N HIS A 180 18.37 -7.36 -5.57
CA HIS A 180 18.86 -7.60 -6.93
C HIS A 180 20.19 -6.89 -7.20
N GLY A 181 20.41 -5.71 -6.61
CA GLY A 181 21.69 -5.00 -6.67
C GLY A 181 22.85 -5.83 -6.08
N GLN A 182 22.64 -6.49 -4.93
CA GLN A 182 23.63 -7.40 -4.34
C GLN A 182 23.93 -8.64 -5.20
N ARG A 183 23.03 -9.00 -6.11
CA ARG A 183 23.14 -10.14 -7.03
C ARG A 183 23.60 -9.75 -8.42
N HIS A 184 23.97 -8.48 -8.61
CA HIS A 184 24.36 -7.92 -9.89
C HIS A 184 23.30 -8.04 -10.99
N ASP A 185 22.02 -8.15 -10.63
CA ASP A 185 20.91 -8.22 -11.57
C ASP A 185 20.39 -6.82 -11.89
N ALA A 186 21.12 -6.12 -12.77
CA ALA A 186 20.77 -4.76 -13.18
C ALA A 186 19.42 -4.68 -13.90
N ALA A 187 18.96 -5.77 -14.54
CA ALA A 187 17.68 -5.79 -15.25
C ALA A 187 16.51 -5.73 -14.27
N LYS A 188 16.54 -6.55 -13.21
CA LYS A 188 15.54 -6.49 -12.14
C LYS A 188 15.61 -5.18 -11.36
N VAL A 189 16.80 -4.64 -11.10
CA VAL A 189 16.94 -3.30 -10.50
C VAL A 189 16.23 -2.25 -11.36
N ALA A 190 16.39 -2.29 -12.69
CA ALA A 190 15.72 -1.36 -13.59
C ALA A 190 14.20 -1.47 -13.55
N THR A 191 13.66 -2.69 -13.58
CA THR A 191 12.20 -2.92 -13.50
C THR A 191 11.60 -2.29 -12.24
N TYR A 192 12.25 -2.45 -11.08
CA TYR A 192 11.74 -1.90 -9.82
C TYR A 192 12.05 -0.41 -9.66
N ALA A 193 13.15 0.08 -10.23
CA ALA A 193 13.47 1.50 -10.26
C ALA A 193 12.43 2.31 -11.06
N GLU A 194 12.02 1.82 -12.23
CA GLU A 194 10.98 2.44 -13.06
C GLU A 194 9.67 2.58 -12.26
N LYS A 195 9.26 1.52 -11.55
CA LYS A 195 8.07 1.52 -10.67
C LYS A 195 8.18 2.53 -9.51
N ALA A 196 9.35 2.67 -8.89
CA ALA A 196 9.55 3.67 -7.82
C ALA A 196 9.43 5.11 -8.35
N VAL A 197 10.04 5.39 -9.51
CA VAL A 197 10.04 6.73 -10.10
C VAL A 197 8.65 7.12 -10.61
N GLU A 198 7.86 6.17 -11.13
CA GLU A 198 6.48 6.41 -11.54
C GLU A 198 5.59 6.83 -10.37
N LEU A 199 5.77 6.22 -9.20
CA LEU A 199 4.97 6.52 -8.02
C LEU A 199 5.42 7.79 -7.29
N GLU A 200 6.72 7.94 -7.07
CA GLU A 200 7.27 9.00 -6.22
C GLU A 200 8.55 9.60 -6.84
N PRO A 201 8.42 10.38 -7.93
CA PRO A 201 9.56 10.91 -8.67
C PRO A 201 10.40 11.91 -7.85
N LEU A 202 9.84 12.51 -6.80
CA LEU A 202 10.51 13.53 -5.97
C LEU A 202 11.21 12.95 -4.73
N ARG A 203 11.10 11.64 -4.51
CA ARG A 203 11.70 10.98 -3.36
C ARG A 203 13.16 10.64 -3.58
N GLU A 204 14.03 11.56 -3.21
CA GLU A 204 15.48 11.42 -3.37
C GLU A 204 16.07 10.18 -2.69
N ASP A 205 15.48 9.74 -1.58
CA ASP A 205 15.92 8.53 -0.88
C ASP A 205 15.80 7.27 -1.76
N LEU A 206 14.71 7.16 -2.53
CA LEU A 206 14.52 6.06 -3.47
C LEU A 206 15.52 6.12 -4.63
N HIS A 207 15.74 7.33 -5.19
CA HIS A 207 16.75 7.54 -6.23
C HIS A 207 18.13 7.11 -5.76
N ARG A 208 18.53 7.45 -4.52
CA ARG A 208 19.81 7.04 -3.94
C ARG A 208 19.93 5.52 -3.83
N HIS A 209 18.90 4.81 -3.40
CA HIS A 209 18.94 3.35 -3.29
C HIS A 209 19.08 2.66 -4.66
N VAL A 210 18.38 3.18 -5.67
CA VAL A 210 18.52 2.72 -7.06
C VAL A 210 19.93 2.99 -7.59
N MET A 211 20.50 4.17 -7.34
CA MET A 211 21.88 4.49 -7.74
C MET A 211 22.88 3.50 -7.12
N VAL A 212 22.72 3.20 -5.83
CA VAL A 212 23.57 2.22 -5.12
C VAL A 212 23.40 0.81 -5.69
N ALA A 213 22.16 0.40 -5.96
CA ALA A 213 21.89 -0.92 -6.53
C ALA A 213 22.48 -1.08 -7.94
N TYR A 214 22.37 -0.05 -8.79
CA TYR A 214 23.04 -0.05 -10.10
C TYR A 214 24.56 -0.07 -9.97
N HIS A 215 25.13 0.72 -9.05
CA HIS A 215 26.56 0.69 -8.81
C HIS A 215 27.04 -0.69 -8.33
N ARG A 216 26.32 -1.33 -7.39
CA ARG A 216 26.58 -2.71 -6.96
C ARG A 216 26.48 -3.69 -8.12
N ALA A 217 25.54 -3.49 -9.04
CA ALA A 217 25.41 -4.29 -10.25
C ALA A 217 26.46 -3.97 -11.34
N GLY A 218 27.47 -3.15 -11.05
CA GLY A 218 28.53 -2.79 -11.99
C GLY A 218 28.07 -1.82 -13.09
N ARG A 219 26.94 -1.14 -12.89
CA ARG A 219 26.29 -0.26 -13.86
C ARG A 219 26.33 1.21 -13.41
N ALA A 220 27.54 1.76 -13.33
CA ALA A 220 27.74 3.17 -13.01
C ALA A 220 27.06 4.11 -14.02
N ASP A 221 26.93 3.69 -15.29
CA ASP A 221 26.18 4.39 -16.33
C ASP A 221 24.70 4.56 -15.95
N LEU A 222 24.07 3.51 -15.44
CA LEU A 222 22.66 3.54 -15.01
C LEU A 222 22.49 4.32 -13.70
N ALA A 223 23.45 4.23 -12.78
CA ALA A 223 23.44 5.05 -11.57
C ALA A 223 23.52 6.55 -11.89
N SER A 224 24.38 6.94 -12.84
CA SER A 224 24.47 8.32 -13.30
C SER A 224 23.18 8.79 -13.97
N ARG A 225 22.56 7.95 -14.81
CA ARG A 225 21.26 8.24 -15.41
C ARG A 225 20.17 8.42 -14.36
N GLN A 226 20.17 7.62 -13.30
CA GLN A 226 19.21 7.74 -12.21
C GLN A 226 19.34 9.09 -11.47
N PHE A 227 20.58 9.54 -11.22
CA PHE A 227 20.81 10.87 -10.65
C PHE A 227 20.23 11.98 -11.52
N GLU A 228 20.42 11.92 -12.84
CA GLU A 228 19.84 12.90 -13.75
C GLU A 228 18.31 12.87 -13.76
N LEU A 229 17.69 11.68 -13.65
CA LEU A 229 16.24 11.57 -13.50
C LEU A 229 15.75 12.27 -12.22
N CYS A 230 16.43 12.04 -11.10
CA CYS A 230 16.16 12.72 -9.81
C CYS A 230 16.26 14.24 -9.96
N ARG A 231 17.40 14.73 -10.49
CA ARG A 231 17.66 16.15 -10.69
C ARG A 231 16.62 16.81 -11.58
N LEU A 232 16.26 16.16 -12.68
CA LEU A 232 15.25 16.69 -13.60
C LEU A 232 13.86 16.72 -12.98
N ALA A 233 13.49 15.72 -12.18
CA ALA A 233 12.20 15.69 -11.49
C ALA A 233 12.10 16.84 -10.46
N LEU A 234 13.10 16.99 -9.59
CA LEU A 234 13.13 18.06 -8.58
C LEU A 234 13.15 19.45 -9.21
N LEU A 235 13.93 19.64 -10.26
CA LEU A 235 14.00 20.93 -10.94
C LEU A 235 12.65 21.28 -11.60
N ARG A 236 11.97 20.32 -12.22
CA ARG A 236 10.69 20.55 -12.90
C ARG A 236 9.55 20.83 -11.93
N GLU A 237 9.42 20.03 -10.89
CA GLU A 237 8.26 20.10 -9.99
C GLU A 237 8.46 21.09 -8.84
N LEU A 238 9.70 21.26 -8.37
CA LEU A 238 10.01 22.06 -7.17
C LEU A 238 10.95 23.24 -7.45
N GLY A 239 11.57 23.32 -8.64
CA GLY A 239 12.59 24.34 -8.93
C GLY A 239 13.84 24.21 -8.06
N ALA A 240 14.08 23.03 -7.49
CA ALA A 240 15.16 22.77 -6.54
C ALA A 240 16.24 21.85 -7.12
N ASP A 241 17.47 22.02 -6.65
CA ASP A 241 18.55 21.07 -6.87
C ASP A 241 18.46 19.87 -5.91
N PRO A 242 19.05 18.71 -6.26
CA PRO A 242 19.14 17.56 -5.36
C PRO A 242 19.83 17.91 -4.03
N MET A 243 19.41 17.24 -2.97
CA MET A 243 20.03 17.37 -1.66
C MET A 243 21.53 17.03 -1.69
N PRO A 244 22.34 17.64 -0.81
CA PRO A 244 23.79 17.41 -0.74
C PRO A 244 24.18 15.92 -0.65
N GLU A 245 23.41 15.11 0.07
CA GLU A 245 23.64 13.68 0.22
C GLU A 245 23.48 12.92 -1.11
N THR A 246 22.54 13.35 -1.96
CA THR A 246 22.30 12.78 -3.30
C THR A 246 23.45 13.13 -4.24
N ILE A 247 23.90 14.39 -4.24
CA ILE A 247 25.05 14.85 -5.03
C ILE A 247 26.34 14.14 -4.58
N ALA A 248 26.57 14.04 -3.27
CA ALA A 248 27.74 13.37 -2.71
C ALA A 248 27.76 11.88 -3.01
N LEU A 249 26.60 11.22 -3.06
CA LEU A 249 26.50 9.82 -3.50
C LEU A 249 26.87 9.67 -4.97
N HIS A 250 26.26 10.47 -5.85
CA HIS A 250 26.56 10.44 -7.29
C HIS A 250 28.05 10.65 -7.55
N THR A 251 28.63 11.68 -6.92
CA THR A 251 30.05 12.01 -7.03
C THR A 251 30.93 10.81 -6.63
N ARG A 252 30.62 10.13 -5.52
CA ARG A 252 31.36 8.93 -5.09
C ARG A 252 31.25 7.77 -6.08
N ILE A 253 30.05 7.53 -6.62
CA ILE A 253 29.83 6.48 -7.63
C ILE A 253 30.63 6.78 -8.90
N MET A 254 30.68 8.04 -9.34
CA MET A 254 31.38 8.45 -10.56
C MET A 254 32.91 8.48 -10.40
N ILE A 255 33.41 8.72 -9.19
CA ILE A 255 34.86 8.76 -8.93
C ILE A 255 35.49 7.35 -8.94
N GLY A 256 34.73 6.29 -8.67
CA GLY A 256 35.10 4.86 -8.78
C GLY A 256 36.59 4.47 -8.71
N ASP A 257 36.98 3.68 -7.69
CA ASP A 257 38.20 2.82 -7.67
C ASP A 257 39.50 3.30 -6.97
N GLY A 258 39.43 4.08 -5.87
CA GLY A 258 40.63 4.49 -5.11
C GLY A 258 40.68 4.20 -3.62
N SER A 259 39.58 4.33 -2.86
CA SER A 259 39.67 4.30 -1.39
C SER A 259 38.38 4.08 -0.59
N ALA A 260 37.20 4.01 -1.22
CA ALA A 260 35.95 3.69 -0.54
C ALA A 260 35.46 2.33 -1.03
N THR A 261 35.38 1.35 -0.12
CA THR A 261 34.90 0.02 -0.49
C THR A 261 33.39 0.05 -0.69
N ALA A 262 32.86 -0.88 -1.49
CA ALA A 262 31.41 -1.10 -1.61
C ALA A 262 30.72 -1.32 -0.24
N GLY A 263 31.47 -1.76 0.77
CA GLY A 263 31.03 -1.89 2.16
C GLY A 263 30.79 -0.55 2.86
N ASP A 264 31.61 0.47 2.59
CA ASP A 264 31.50 1.78 3.23
C ASP A 264 30.25 2.54 2.76
N LEU A 265 29.92 2.43 1.47
CA LEU A 265 28.67 2.99 0.92
C LEU A 265 27.44 2.23 1.44
N ALA A 266 27.54 0.92 1.57
CA ALA A 266 26.47 0.07 2.10
C ALA A 266 26.16 0.41 3.56
N SER A 267 27.20 0.60 4.38
CA SER A 267 27.05 0.97 5.80
C SER A 267 26.35 2.31 5.96
N LEU A 268 26.77 3.34 5.23
CA LEU A 268 26.19 4.68 5.39
C LEU A 268 24.71 4.72 4.96
N VAL A 269 24.35 4.01 3.90
CA VAL A 269 22.96 3.88 3.46
C VAL A 269 22.16 3.07 4.49
N ALA A 270 22.70 1.96 5.00
CA ALA A 270 22.06 1.17 6.05
C ALA A 270 21.84 1.99 7.34
N ASP A 271 22.78 2.87 7.69
CA ASP A 271 22.69 3.76 8.85
C ASP A 271 21.62 4.84 8.63
N LEU A 272 21.58 5.46 7.45
CA LEU A 272 20.54 6.42 7.07
C LEU A 272 19.17 5.77 6.97
N GLU A 273 19.09 4.53 6.50
CA GLU A 273 17.87 3.75 6.47
C GLU A 273 17.42 3.31 7.85
N ARG A 274 18.34 2.96 8.75
CA ARG A 274 18.02 2.69 10.16
C ARG A 274 17.39 3.93 10.76
N ALA A 275 18.01 5.10 10.58
CA ALA A 275 17.43 6.37 11.02
C ALA A 275 16.05 6.64 10.39
N ARG A 276 15.86 6.36 9.09
CA ARG A 276 14.56 6.49 8.42
C ARG A 276 13.52 5.51 8.95
N ARG A 277 13.89 4.25 9.19
CA ARG A 277 13.01 3.23 9.77
C ARG A 277 12.56 3.64 11.16
N GLU A 278 13.48 4.12 12.00
CA GLU A 278 13.15 4.66 13.31
C GLU A 278 12.17 5.83 13.22
N VAL A 279 12.38 6.77 12.28
CA VAL A 279 11.45 7.89 12.08
C VAL A 279 10.07 7.41 11.61
N ARG A 280 9.97 6.45 10.68
CA ARG A 280 8.69 5.87 10.24
C ARG A 280 8.00 5.06 11.33
N GLU A 281 8.77 4.29 12.10
CA GLU A 281 8.24 3.48 13.20
C GLU A 281 7.69 4.40 14.30
N LEU A 282 8.39 5.49 14.61
CA LEU A 282 7.89 6.56 15.46
C LEU A 282 6.62 7.21 14.90
N ALA A 283 6.57 7.53 13.60
CA ALA A 283 5.37 8.06 12.96
C ALA A 283 4.17 7.09 13.06
N THR A 284 4.42 5.79 12.84
CA THR A 284 3.41 4.73 12.96
C THR A 284 2.93 4.54 14.40
N ILE A 285 3.83 4.67 15.38
CA ILE A 285 3.49 4.65 16.81
C ILE A 285 2.63 5.86 17.17
N VAL A 286 2.97 7.05 16.66
CA VAL A 286 2.20 8.27 16.87
C VAL A 286 0.82 8.14 16.24
N GLU A 287 0.71 7.64 15.00
CA GLU A 287 -0.58 7.37 14.36
C GLU A 287 -1.40 6.37 15.14
N ARG A 288 -0.83 5.24 15.58
CA ARG A 288 -1.55 4.25 16.41
C ARG A 288 -1.97 4.81 17.76
N ALA A 289 -1.16 5.68 18.36
CA ALA A 289 -1.50 6.35 19.61
C ALA A 289 -2.66 7.35 19.40
N LEU A 290 -2.64 8.12 18.31
CA LEU A 290 -3.75 9.00 17.91
C LEU A 290 -5.02 8.17 17.67
N ASP A 291 -4.91 7.05 16.97
CA ASP A 291 -6.01 6.13 16.68
C ASP A 291 -6.58 5.49 17.97
N ALA A 292 -5.74 5.20 18.95
CA ALA A 292 -6.15 4.69 20.27
C ALA A 292 -6.84 5.77 21.12
N VAL A 293 -6.35 7.01 21.09
CA VAL A 293 -6.97 8.16 21.77
C VAL A 293 -8.33 8.49 21.16
N LEU A 294 -8.47 8.39 19.83
CA LEU A 294 -9.73 8.55 19.10
C LEU A 294 -10.71 7.39 19.33
N ARG A 295 -10.26 6.22 19.77
CA ARG A 295 -11.12 5.09 20.19
C ARG A 295 -11.63 5.21 21.64
N LEU A 296 -11.05 6.11 22.44
CA LEU A 296 -11.43 6.34 23.84
C LEU A 296 -12.44 7.49 24.03
N HIS A 297 -12.84 8.16 22.95
CA HIS A 297 -13.85 9.23 22.91
C HIS A 297 -14.98 8.84 21.96
#